data_AF-A0A8J6I6B4-F1
#
_entry.id   AF-A0A8J6I6B4-F1
#
_cell.length_a   1.000
_cell.length_b   1.000
_cell.length_c   1.000
_cell.angle_alpha   90.00
_cell.angle_beta   90.00
_cell.angle_gamma   90.00
#
_symmetry.space_group_name_H-M   'P 1'
#
loop_
_entity.id
_entity.type
_entity.pdbx_description
1 polymer ?
#
loop_
_entity_poly.entity_id
_entity_poly.type
_entity_poly.pdbx_seq_one_letter_code
_entity_poly.pdbx_strand_id
1 'polypeptide(L)'
;MVALKVERIKVCLNGSRFTEEHPAVPITSMELAAAAASAVMVGAGAVHMHPRNERGRESLDGSDIAAAVLAVRQACPTTPIGISTGLWTTDGDVRARLVAVEAWSSLPPRARPDFASVNLSEPGFDATAKALQSLGIAVEVGVWSTADAEALAAWGLAARCVRLLVEVIDVPAAAAVGVAKGILERLDALDLPESRLLHGEGTATWP
;
A
#
# COMPACT_ATOMS: atom_id res chain seq x y z
N MET A 1 14.84 26.49 7.88
CA MET A 1 14.03 25.41 7.27
C MET A 1 14.97 24.32 6.81
N VAL A 2 14.94 23.15 7.43
CA VAL A 2 15.57 21.96 6.83
C VAL A 2 14.69 21.60 5.65
N ALA A 3 15.25 21.60 4.44
CA ALA A 3 14.50 21.13 3.28
C ALA A 3 14.13 19.67 3.52
N LEU A 4 12.84 19.33 3.43
CA LEU A 4 12.38 17.94 3.46
C LEU A 4 13.06 17.21 2.30
N LYS A 5 14.02 16.35 2.62
CA LYS A 5 14.70 15.54 1.62
C LYS A 5 13.77 14.38 1.29
N VAL A 6 13.33 14.28 0.05
CA VAL A 6 12.64 13.08 -0.44
C VAL A 6 13.66 11.94 -0.42
N GLU A 7 13.51 11.02 0.53
CA GLU A 7 14.45 9.91 0.71
C GLU A 7 14.16 8.72 -0.20
N ARG A 8 12.90 8.58 -0.64
CA ARG A 8 12.44 7.44 -1.44
C ARG A 8 11.22 7.80 -2.28
N ILE A 9 11.19 7.27 -3.50
CA ILE A 9 9.98 7.18 -4.34
C ILE A 9 9.51 5.72 -4.33
N LYS A 10 8.21 5.51 -4.12
CA LYS A 10 7.54 4.20 -4.26
C LYS A 10 6.66 4.27 -5.50
N VAL A 11 6.82 3.31 -6.41
CA VAL A 11 5.93 3.21 -7.58
C VAL A 11 4.68 2.41 -7.20
N CYS A 12 3.50 2.95 -7.49
CA CYS A 12 2.23 2.20 -7.44
C CYS A 12 1.88 1.79 -8.87
N LEU A 13 1.93 0.48 -9.17
CA LEU A 13 1.98 0.00 -10.58
C LEU A 13 0.63 0.08 -11.31
N ASN A 14 -0.47 -0.26 -10.64
CA ASN A 14 -1.77 -0.37 -11.27
C ASN A 14 -2.89 0.25 -10.42
N GLY A 15 -2.99 -0.12 -9.14
CA GLY A 15 -4.13 0.29 -8.32
C GLY A 15 -5.44 -0.30 -8.84
N SER A 16 -6.51 0.46 -8.66
CA SER A 16 -7.85 0.18 -9.19
C SER A 16 -7.98 0.44 -10.69
N ARG A 17 -6.91 0.84 -11.39
CA ARG A 17 -6.95 1.21 -12.81
C ARG A 17 -7.07 0.00 -13.73
N PHE A 18 -7.70 0.16 -14.88
CA PHE A 18 -7.83 -0.91 -15.88
C PHE A 18 -7.31 -0.49 -17.27
N THR A 19 -7.17 -1.46 -18.18
CA THR A 19 -6.66 -1.23 -19.54
C THR A 19 -7.55 -0.33 -20.39
N GLU A 20 -8.84 -0.22 -20.03
CA GLU A 20 -9.80 0.71 -20.63
C GLU A 20 -9.44 2.18 -20.36
N GLU A 21 -8.77 2.46 -19.23
CA GLU A 21 -8.26 3.80 -18.92
C GLU A 21 -6.92 4.06 -19.62
N HIS A 22 -6.03 3.06 -19.64
CA HIS A 22 -4.78 3.15 -20.41
C HIS A 22 -4.22 1.75 -20.75
N PRO A 23 -3.82 1.46 -22.01
CA PRO A 23 -3.42 0.13 -22.44
C PRO A 23 -2.13 -0.38 -21.77
N ALA A 24 -1.33 0.50 -21.17
CA ALA A 24 -0.11 0.13 -20.44
C ALA A 24 -0.32 -0.17 -18.95
N VAL A 25 -1.56 -0.17 -18.44
CA VAL A 25 -1.83 -0.59 -17.05
C VAL A 25 -1.48 -2.08 -16.91
N PRO A 26 -0.55 -2.45 -16.00
CA PRO A 26 -0.15 -3.84 -15.84
C PRO A 26 -1.22 -4.63 -15.08
N ILE A 27 -1.68 -5.74 -15.68
CA ILE A 27 -2.74 -6.60 -15.12
C ILE A 27 -2.15 -7.94 -14.69
N THR A 28 -1.37 -8.58 -15.55
CA THR A 28 -0.77 -9.89 -15.27
C THR A 28 0.48 -9.75 -14.39
N SER A 29 0.86 -10.83 -13.70
CA SER A 29 2.09 -10.87 -12.89
C SER A 29 3.36 -10.53 -13.70
N MET A 30 3.40 -10.91 -14.97
CA MET A 30 4.54 -10.60 -15.86
C MET A 30 4.56 -9.13 -16.28
N GLU A 31 3.40 -8.53 -16.54
CA GLU A 31 3.30 -7.09 -16.81
C GLU A 31 3.68 -6.27 -15.58
N LEU A 32 3.25 -6.69 -14.38
CA LEU A 32 3.67 -6.10 -13.11
C LEU A 32 5.19 -6.15 -12.94
N ALA A 33 5.82 -7.30 -13.25
CA ALA A 33 7.26 -7.45 -13.18
C ALA A 33 8.00 -6.52 -14.17
N ALA A 34 7.52 -6.40 -15.40
CA ALA A 34 8.11 -5.52 -16.41
C ALA A 34 7.98 -4.03 -16.04
N ALA A 35 6.81 -3.63 -15.53
CA ALA A 35 6.56 -2.27 -15.05
C ALA A 35 7.42 -1.95 -13.82
N ALA A 36 7.52 -2.88 -12.87
CA ALA A 36 8.40 -2.75 -11.71
C ALA A 36 9.86 -2.57 -12.12
N ALA A 37 10.38 -3.42 -13.02
CA ALA A 37 11.76 -3.32 -13.49
C ALA A 37 12.04 -1.95 -14.14
N SER A 38 11.13 -1.47 -14.97
CA SER A 38 11.24 -0.18 -15.64
C SER A 38 11.26 0.98 -14.63
N ALA A 39 10.39 0.94 -13.62
CA ALA A 39 10.33 1.96 -12.58
C ALA A 39 11.55 1.94 -11.65
N VAL A 40 12.02 0.75 -11.26
CA VAL A 40 13.23 0.57 -10.43
C VAL A 40 14.48 1.05 -11.16
N MET A 41 14.59 0.79 -12.46
CA MET A 41 15.69 1.25 -13.29
C MET A 41 15.84 2.78 -13.30
N VAL A 42 14.73 3.52 -13.13
CA VAL A 42 14.73 4.99 -13.06
C VAL A 42 14.68 5.54 -11.63
N GLY A 43 14.85 4.69 -10.62
CA GLY A 43 15.06 5.12 -9.23
C GLY A 43 13.92 4.86 -8.25
N ALA A 44 12.88 4.10 -8.61
CA ALA A 44 11.89 3.66 -7.63
C ALA A 44 12.55 2.75 -6.57
N GLY A 45 12.47 3.16 -5.31
CA GLY A 45 13.08 2.46 -4.17
C GLY A 45 12.16 1.46 -3.47
N ALA A 46 10.90 1.34 -3.92
CA ALA A 46 9.93 0.34 -3.51
C ALA A 46 8.82 0.23 -4.57
N VAL A 47 8.14 -0.92 -4.59
CA VAL A 47 7.00 -1.20 -5.47
C VAL A 47 5.75 -1.42 -4.62
N HIS A 48 4.61 -0.93 -5.07
CA HIS A 48 3.28 -1.26 -4.57
C HIS A 48 2.41 -1.73 -5.73
N MET A 49 1.64 -2.79 -5.53
CA MET A 49 0.79 -3.36 -6.57
C MET A 49 -0.50 -3.94 -6.02
N HIS A 50 -1.48 -4.09 -6.90
CA HIS A 50 -2.76 -4.74 -6.63
C HIS A 50 -2.81 -5.99 -7.51
N PRO A 51 -2.45 -7.17 -6.98
CA PRO A 51 -2.51 -8.42 -7.72
C PRO A 51 -3.93 -8.71 -8.20
N ARG A 52 -4.04 -9.33 -9.37
CA ARG A 52 -5.32 -9.63 -10.02
C ARG A 52 -5.41 -11.10 -10.36
N ASN A 53 -6.61 -11.65 -10.27
CA ASN A 53 -6.90 -13.01 -10.72
C ASN A 53 -6.98 -13.10 -12.25
N GLU A 54 -7.20 -14.31 -12.75
CA GLU A 54 -7.34 -14.59 -14.19
C GLU A 54 -8.46 -13.80 -14.90
N ARG A 55 -9.42 -13.25 -14.14
CA ARG A 55 -10.50 -12.39 -14.65
C ARG A 55 -10.15 -10.90 -14.61
N GLY A 56 -8.93 -10.55 -14.23
CA GLY A 56 -8.45 -9.17 -14.14
C GLY A 56 -8.99 -8.39 -12.94
N ARG A 57 -9.66 -9.04 -11.97
CA ARG A 57 -10.13 -8.39 -10.74
C ARG A 57 -9.09 -8.47 -9.65
N GLU A 58 -8.98 -7.43 -8.82
CA GLU A 58 -8.13 -7.44 -7.63
C GLU A 58 -8.41 -8.68 -6.77
N SER A 59 -7.35 -9.25 -6.20
CA SER A 59 -7.42 -10.52 -5.47
C SER A 59 -6.48 -10.54 -4.28
N LEU A 60 -6.96 -11.13 -3.19
CA LEU A 60 -6.15 -11.50 -2.02
C LEU A 60 -5.92 -13.02 -1.95
N ASP A 61 -6.30 -13.78 -2.99
CA ASP A 61 -6.04 -15.22 -3.03
C ASP A 61 -4.52 -15.49 -3.01
N GLY A 62 -4.10 -16.45 -2.18
CA GLY A 62 -2.68 -16.75 -1.98
C GLY A 62 -1.93 -17.07 -3.29
N SER A 63 -2.59 -17.72 -4.25
CA SER A 63 -1.99 -18.06 -5.54
C SER A 63 -1.72 -16.82 -6.41
N ASP A 64 -2.67 -15.89 -6.45
CA ASP A 64 -2.53 -14.62 -7.18
C ASP A 64 -1.45 -13.73 -6.54
N ILE A 65 -1.45 -13.64 -5.21
CA ILE A 65 -0.42 -12.91 -4.45
C ILE A 65 0.96 -13.50 -4.71
N ALA A 66 1.11 -14.82 -4.59
CA ALA A 66 2.38 -15.50 -4.80
C ALA A 66 2.89 -15.32 -6.23
N ALA A 67 2.01 -15.43 -7.24
CA ALA A 67 2.39 -15.24 -8.63
C ALA A 67 2.92 -13.83 -8.89
N ALA A 68 2.22 -12.79 -8.41
CA ALA A 68 2.63 -11.40 -8.58
C ALA A 68 3.95 -11.10 -7.83
N VAL A 69 4.05 -11.49 -6.56
CA VAL A 69 5.25 -11.27 -5.74
C VAL A 69 6.46 -11.97 -6.33
N LEU A 70 6.35 -13.24 -6.72
CA LEU A 70 7.48 -13.99 -7.28
C LEU A 70 7.96 -13.40 -8.60
N ALA A 71 7.03 -12.99 -9.48
CA ALA A 71 7.38 -12.38 -10.76
C ALA A 71 8.12 -11.04 -10.56
N VAL A 72 7.60 -10.14 -9.73
CA VAL A 72 8.24 -8.86 -9.44
C VAL A 72 9.58 -9.06 -8.72
N ARG A 73 9.65 -9.99 -7.76
CA ARG A 73 10.89 -10.27 -7.02
C ARG A 73 11.97 -10.86 -7.91
N GLN A 74 11.60 -11.66 -8.91
CA GLN A 74 12.56 -12.16 -9.91
C GLN A 74 13.14 -11.02 -10.75
N ALA A 75 12.31 -10.06 -11.15
CA ALA A 75 12.74 -8.91 -11.95
C ALA A 75 13.50 -7.86 -11.12
N CYS A 76 13.16 -7.72 -9.83
CA CYS A 76 13.70 -6.72 -8.91
C CYS A 76 14.12 -7.34 -7.55
N PRO A 77 15.21 -8.14 -7.49
CA PRO A 77 15.51 -8.98 -6.31
C PRO A 77 15.75 -8.24 -4.99
N THR A 78 16.21 -6.99 -5.05
CA THR A 78 16.53 -6.18 -3.87
C THR A 78 15.51 -5.09 -3.57
N THR A 79 14.45 -4.99 -4.38
CA THR A 79 13.44 -3.93 -4.22
C THR A 79 12.33 -4.41 -3.29
N PRO A 80 11.98 -3.65 -2.23
CA PRO A 80 10.84 -3.99 -1.37
C PRO A 80 9.51 -4.01 -2.14
N ILE A 81 8.75 -5.08 -1.96
CA ILE A 81 7.47 -5.33 -2.64
C ILE A 81 6.32 -5.18 -1.65
N GLY A 82 5.43 -4.24 -1.97
CA GLY A 82 4.18 -3.96 -1.26
C GLY A 82 2.95 -4.40 -2.02
N ILE A 83 1.92 -4.82 -1.31
CA ILE A 83 0.60 -5.06 -1.88
C ILE A 83 -0.51 -4.38 -1.07
N SER A 84 -1.63 -4.11 -1.75
CA SER A 84 -2.85 -3.63 -1.09
C SER A 84 -3.55 -4.76 -0.32
N THR A 85 -4.17 -4.42 0.82
CA THR A 85 -5.23 -5.23 1.46
C THR A 85 -6.55 -4.45 1.59
N GLY A 86 -6.75 -3.48 0.70
CA GLY A 86 -7.93 -2.63 0.69
C GLY A 86 -9.24 -3.41 0.74
N LEU A 87 -10.16 -2.95 1.59
CA LEU A 87 -11.39 -3.69 1.92
C LEU A 87 -12.32 -3.88 0.71
N TRP A 88 -12.22 -3.02 -0.30
CA TRP A 88 -12.94 -3.15 -1.56
C TRP A 88 -12.60 -4.44 -2.33
N THR A 89 -11.43 -5.03 -2.10
CA THR A 89 -11.02 -6.29 -2.76
C THR A 89 -11.94 -7.46 -2.38
N THR A 90 -12.63 -7.35 -1.25
CA THR A 90 -13.61 -8.32 -0.76
C THR A 90 -15.00 -7.72 -0.66
N ASP A 91 -15.32 -6.75 -1.51
CA ASP A 91 -16.64 -6.10 -1.59
C ASP A 91 -17.13 -5.54 -0.24
N GLY A 92 -16.23 -5.09 0.63
CA GLY A 92 -16.59 -4.59 1.97
C GLY A 92 -16.57 -5.64 3.08
N ASP A 93 -16.38 -6.93 2.77
CA ASP A 93 -16.42 -8.00 3.76
C ASP A 93 -15.12 -8.08 4.57
N VAL A 94 -15.19 -7.59 5.81
CA VAL A 94 -14.10 -7.54 6.79
C VAL A 94 -13.58 -8.94 7.14
N ARG A 95 -14.47 -9.93 7.26
CA ARG A 95 -14.09 -11.28 7.63
C ARG A 95 -13.44 -12.00 6.46
N ALA A 96 -13.98 -11.84 5.25
CA ALA A 96 -13.40 -12.41 4.05
C ALA A 96 -11.97 -11.88 3.81
N ARG A 97 -11.75 -10.57 4.00
CA ARG A 97 -10.40 -9.98 3.94
C ARG A 97 -9.45 -10.63 4.92
N LEU A 98 -9.83 -10.73 6.20
CA LEU A 98 -8.98 -11.30 7.23
C LEU A 98 -8.62 -12.76 6.91
N VAL A 99 -9.62 -13.58 6.53
CA VAL A 99 -9.42 -14.98 6.16
C VAL A 99 -8.48 -15.12 4.96
N ALA A 100 -8.63 -14.27 3.95
CA ALA A 100 -7.75 -14.28 2.78
C ALA A 100 -6.29 -13.96 3.15
N VAL A 101 -6.07 -12.94 3.99
CA VAL A 101 -4.73 -12.58 4.47
C VAL A 101 -4.14 -13.68 5.35
N GLU A 102 -4.90 -14.28 6.25
CA GLU A 102 -4.45 -15.39 7.11
C GLU A 102 -4.04 -16.63 6.29
N ALA A 103 -4.71 -16.88 5.16
CA ALA A 103 -4.38 -17.99 4.26
C ALA A 103 -2.97 -17.86 3.64
N TRP A 104 -2.37 -16.66 3.64
CA TRP A 104 -0.99 -16.46 3.18
C TRP A 104 0.05 -17.15 4.09
N SER A 105 -0.34 -17.62 5.27
CA SER A 105 0.46 -18.55 6.09
C SER A 105 0.91 -19.80 5.34
N SER A 106 0.11 -20.27 4.37
CA SER A 106 0.44 -21.41 3.51
C SER A 106 1.50 -21.09 2.44
N LEU A 107 1.76 -19.80 2.17
CA LEU A 107 2.75 -19.40 1.17
C LEU A 107 4.17 -19.58 1.72
N PRO A 108 5.13 -20.02 0.88
CA PRO A 108 6.53 -19.99 1.28
C PRO A 108 6.98 -18.54 1.51
N PRO A 109 7.89 -18.27 2.47
CA PRO A 109 8.28 -16.89 2.83
C PRO A 109 8.68 -16.01 1.63
N ARG A 110 9.39 -16.57 0.65
CA ARG A 110 9.81 -15.86 -0.58
C ARG A 110 8.66 -15.39 -1.48
N ALA A 111 7.48 -15.99 -1.35
CA ALA A 111 6.28 -15.66 -2.12
C ALA A 111 5.34 -14.72 -1.36
N ARG A 112 5.70 -14.31 -0.13
CA ARG A 112 4.99 -13.27 0.61
C ARG A 112 5.55 -11.90 0.23
N PRO A 113 4.72 -10.85 0.23
CA PRO A 113 5.21 -9.48 0.05
C PRO A 113 6.09 -9.08 1.25
N ASP A 114 6.95 -8.08 1.06
CA ASP A 114 7.79 -7.55 2.13
C ASP A 114 6.97 -6.67 3.08
N PHE A 115 5.97 -5.97 2.54
CA PHE A 115 5.00 -5.20 3.30
C PHE A 115 3.60 -5.27 2.66
N ALA A 116 2.57 -4.93 3.42
CA ALA A 116 1.23 -4.75 2.90
C ALA A 116 0.55 -3.54 3.56
N SER A 117 -0.32 -2.86 2.80
CA SER A 117 -1.01 -1.68 3.31
C SER A 117 -2.33 -2.06 4.01
N VAL A 118 -2.59 -1.43 5.15
CA VAL A 118 -3.89 -1.44 5.86
C VAL A 118 -4.34 0.00 6.07
N ASN A 119 -5.61 0.32 5.82
CA ASN A 119 -6.10 1.68 5.97
C ASN A 119 -6.84 1.83 7.30
N LEU A 120 -6.50 2.83 8.11
CA LEU A 120 -7.09 3.03 9.44
C LEU A 120 -8.59 3.33 9.41
N SER A 121 -9.04 3.95 8.32
CA SER A 121 -10.46 4.24 8.07
C SER A 121 -11.28 2.98 7.78
N GLU A 122 -10.66 1.83 7.53
CA GLU A 122 -11.37 0.59 7.20
C GLU A 122 -11.65 -0.27 8.45
N PRO A 123 -12.88 -0.80 8.62
CA PRO A 123 -13.18 -1.68 9.74
C PRO A 123 -12.32 -2.96 9.72
N GLY A 124 -11.83 -3.37 10.91
CA GLY A 124 -10.98 -4.54 11.06
C GLY A 124 -9.54 -4.37 10.57
N PHE A 125 -9.07 -3.14 10.39
CA PHE A 125 -7.67 -2.87 10.08
C PHE A 125 -6.71 -3.49 11.11
N ASP A 126 -7.08 -3.50 12.39
CA ASP A 126 -6.21 -3.93 13.48
C ASP A 126 -6.01 -5.45 13.48
N ALA A 127 -7.07 -6.22 13.21
CA ALA A 127 -7.01 -7.66 13.04
C ALA A 127 -6.18 -8.04 11.80
N THR A 128 -6.39 -7.32 10.69
CA THR A 128 -5.61 -7.51 9.45
C THR A 128 -4.13 -7.21 9.68
N ALA A 129 -3.81 -6.10 10.36
CA ALA A 129 -2.44 -5.74 10.72
C ALA A 129 -1.77 -6.80 11.61
N LYS A 130 -2.48 -7.32 12.61
CA LYS A 130 -2.00 -8.41 13.48
C LYS A 130 -1.72 -9.69 12.69
N ALA A 131 -2.59 -10.04 11.74
CA ALA A 131 -2.39 -11.20 10.86
C ALA A 131 -1.11 -11.03 10.01
N LEU A 132 -0.94 -9.88 9.34
CA LEU A 132 0.27 -9.57 8.56
C LEU A 132 1.54 -9.67 9.40
N GLN A 133 1.55 -9.07 10.59
CA GLN A 133 2.71 -9.13 11.51
C GLN A 133 3.03 -10.56 11.94
N SER A 134 2.01 -11.39 12.18
CA SER A 134 2.19 -12.81 12.55
C SER A 134 2.78 -13.64 11.41
N LEU A 135 2.62 -13.18 10.16
CA LEU A 135 3.21 -13.78 8.96
C LEU A 135 4.64 -13.28 8.66
N GLY A 136 5.15 -12.33 9.44
CA GLY A 136 6.42 -11.65 9.19
C GLY A 136 6.35 -10.60 8.08
N ILE A 137 5.15 -10.15 7.71
CA ILE A 137 4.93 -9.11 6.70
C ILE A 137 4.84 -7.76 7.41
N ALA A 138 5.64 -6.78 6.97
CA ALA A 138 5.61 -5.45 7.57
C ALA A 138 4.30 -4.71 7.21
N VAL A 139 3.81 -3.88 8.12
CA VAL A 139 2.55 -3.14 7.91
C VAL A 139 2.87 -1.71 7.51
N GLU A 140 2.39 -1.28 6.35
CA GLU A 140 2.29 0.12 5.96
C GLU A 140 0.88 0.62 6.29
N VAL A 141 0.76 1.73 7.00
CA VAL A 141 -0.55 2.17 7.50
C VAL A 141 -1.05 3.36 6.69
N GLY A 142 -2.17 3.21 6.01
CA GLY A 142 -2.91 4.27 5.33
C GLY A 142 -3.58 5.21 6.33
N VAL A 143 -3.24 6.49 6.22
CA VAL A 143 -3.77 7.61 7.02
C VAL A 143 -4.40 8.60 6.02
N TRP A 144 -5.74 8.66 5.99
CA TRP A 144 -6.49 9.46 5.03
C TRP A 144 -6.99 10.78 5.63
N SER A 145 -6.99 10.86 6.96
CA SER A 145 -7.58 11.96 7.71
C SER A 145 -6.87 12.23 9.03
N THR A 146 -7.19 13.35 9.66
CA THR A 146 -6.76 13.63 11.03
C THR A 146 -7.40 12.66 12.03
N ALA A 147 -8.59 12.14 11.75
CA ALA A 147 -9.23 11.12 12.58
C ALA A 147 -8.46 9.79 12.54
N ASP A 148 -7.86 9.43 11.40
CA ASP A 148 -6.96 8.28 11.33
C ASP A 148 -5.71 8.48 12.17
N ALA A 149 -5.14 9.70 12.21
CA ALA A 149 -4.02 10.00 13.10
C ALA A 149 -4.37 9.74 14.58
N GLU A 150 -5.59 10.11 15.02
CA GLU A 150 -6.09 9.78 16.36
C GLU A 150 -6.22 8.27 16.57
N ALA A 151 -6.81 7.58 15.60
CA ALA A 151 -7.01 6.13 15.66
C ALA A 151 -5.66 5.39 15.75
N LEU A 152 -4.64 5.86 15.03
CA LEU A 152 -3.28 5.35 15.07
C LEU A 152 -2.64 5.54 16.45
N ALA A 153 -2.77 6.73 17.04
CA ALA A 153 -2.28 7.01 18.38
C ALA A 153 -2.98 6.13 19.43
N ALA A 154 -4.30 5.96 19.33
CA ALA A 154 -5.07 5.11 20.22
C ALA A 154 -4.74 3.61 20.06
N TRP A 155 -4.41 3.16 18.85
CA TRP A 155 -4.01 1.78 18.58
C TRP A 155 -2.66 1.42 19.22
N GLY A 156 -1.75 2.39 19.36
CA GLY A 156 -0.50 2.25 20.13
C GLY A 156 0.58 1.36 19.48
N LEU A 157 0.40 0.93 18.23
CA LEU A 157 1.37 0.09 17.50
C LEU A 157 2.04 0.82 16.32
N ALA A 158 1.96 2.15 16.27
CA ALA A 158 2.55 2.96 15.21
C ALA A 158 4.06 2.67 14.98
N ALA A 159 4.82 2.50 16.07
CA ALA A 159 6.26 2.18 16.01
C ALA A 159 6.58 0.79 15.43
N ARG A 160 5.58 -0.09 15.26
CA ARG A 160 5.73 -1.42 14.64
C ARG A 160 5.39 -1.44 13.15
N CYS A 161 4.99 -0.28 12.61
CA CYS A 161 4.69 -0.12 11.19
C CYS A 161 5.95 0.29 10.43
N VAL A 162 6.08 -0.13 9.17
CA VAL A 162 7.26 0.21 8.36
C VAL A 162 7.30 1.69 8.00
N ARG A 163 6.13 2.30 7.78
CA ARG A 163 5.91 3.75 7.59
C ARG A 163 4.42 4.07 7.58
N LEU A 164 4.12 5.36 7.68
CA LEU A 164 2.78 5.91 7.51
C LEU A 164 2.60 6.36 6.05
N LEU A 165 1.55 5.87 5.39
CA LEU A 165 1.12 6.32 4.07
C LEU A 165 0.06 7.40 4.27
N VAL A 166 0.45 8.66 4.15
CA VAL A 166 -0.51 9.77 4.14
C VAL A 166 -1.09 9.85 2.73
N GLU A 167 -2.34 9.42 2.61
CA GLU A 167 -3.04 9.30 1.34
C GLU A 167 -4.13 10.36 1.24
N VAL A 168 -4.04 11.20 0.23
CA VAL A 168 -5.07 12.21 -0.07
C VAL A 168 -5.91 11.69 -1.22
N ILE A 169 -7.05 11.11 -0.86
CA ILE A 169 -8.04 10.52 -1.77
C ILE A 169 -9.29 11.39 -1.84
N ASP A 170 -9.98 11.41 -2.97
CA ASP A 170 -11.26 12.11 -3.17
C ASP A 170 -11.28 13.62 -2.82
N VAL A 171 -10.13 14.29 -2.93
CA VAL A 171 -10.00 15.73 -2.68
C VAL A 171 -9.62 16.47 -3.98
N PRO A 172 -10.21 17.64 -4.27
CA PRO A 172 -9.79 18.47 -5.41
C PRO A 172 -8.32 18.90 -5.29
N ALA A 173 -7.61 18.99 -6.42
CA ALA A 173 -6.21 19.41 -6.50
C ALA A 173 -5.86 20.64 -5.64
N ALA A 174 -6.73 21.66 -5.65
CA ALA A 174 -6.55 22.92 -4.91
C ALA A 174 -6.53 22.75 -3.38
N ALA A 175 -7.17 21.69 -2.86
CA ALA A 175 -7.24 21.40 -1.43
C ALA A 175 -6.25 20.31 -0.98
N ALA A 176 -5.69 19.52 -1.92
CA ALA A 176 -4.89 18.33 -1.60
C ALA A 176 -3.70 18.62 -0.69
N VAL A 177 -2.93 19.68 -0.98
CA VAL A 177 -1.78 20.09 -0.16
C VAL A 177 -2.22 20.54 1.24
N GLY A 178 -3.36 21.22 1.35
CA GLY A 178 -3.91 21.65 2.64
C GLY A 178 -4.32 20.46 3.51
N VAL A 179 -4.99 19.46 2.91
CA VAL A 179 -5.38 18.22 3.59
C VAL A 179 -4.15 17.44 4.05
N ALA A 180 -3.16 17.23 3.17
CA ALA A 180 -1.91 16.57 3.53
C ALA A 180 -1.20 17.26 4.70
N LYS A 181 -1.12 18.60 4.68
CA LYS A 181 -0.53 19.38 5.77
C LYS A 181 -1.29 19.18 7.09
N GLY A 182 -2.62 19.24 7.07
CA GLY A 182 -3.42 19.02 8.28
C GLY A 182 -3.21 17.63 8.90
N ILE A 183 -3.09 16.59 8.06
CA ILE A 183 -2.77 15.24 8.54
C ILE A 183 -1.36 15.20 9.14
N LEU A 184 -0.35 15.75 8.45
CA LEU A 184 1.03 15.78 8.93
C LEU A 184 1.17 16.54 10.25
N GLU A 185 0.56 17.72 10.37
CA GLU A 185 0.54 18.52 11.60
C GLU A 185 -0.12 17.75 12.75
N ARG A 186 -1.17 16.97 12.46
CA ARG A 186 -1.81 16.14 13.50
C ARG A 186 -0.93 14.97 13.93
N LEU A 187 -0.25 14.31 12.98
CA LEU A 187 0.72 13.26 13.29
C LEU A 187 1.87 13.80 14.15
N ASP A 188 2.38 14.99 13.84
CA ASP A 188 3.42 15.66 14.63
C ASP A 188 2.92 15.99 16.05
N ALA A 189 1.72 16.54 16.18
CA ALA A 189 1.13 16.87 17.47
C ALA A 189 0.85 15.64 18.37
N LEU A 190 0.80 14.44 17.79
CA LEU A 190 0.59 13.17 18.48
C LEU A 190 1.91 12.40 18.72
N ASP A 191 3.06 12.98 18.37
CA ASP A 191 4.38 12.33 18.46
C ASP A 191 4.44 10.98 17.71
N LEU A 192 3.78 10.93 16.55
CA LEU A 192 3.74 9.73 15.70
C LEU A 192 4.92 9.68 14.73
N PRO A 193 5.34 8.46 14.29
CA PRO A 193 6.57 8.26 13.54
C PRO A 193 6.83 9.23 12.38
N GLU A 194 8.09 9.64 12.23
CA GLU A 194 8.53 10.56 11.18
C GLU A 194 8.60 9.91 9.79
N SER A 195 8.71 8.58 9.70
CA SER A 195 8.75 7.88 8.41
C SER A 195 7.37 7.92 7.74
N ARG A 196 7.22 8.85 6.80
CA ARG A 196 5.96 9.16 6.11
C ARG A 196 6.14 9.13 4.59
N LEU A 197 5.17 8.57 3.90
CA LEU A 197 5.06 8.57 2.44
C LEU A 197 3.81 9.36 2.06
N LEU A 198 3.96 10.36 1.19
CA LEU A 198 2.83 11.13 0.68
C LEU A 198 2.34 10.50 -0.62
N HIS A 199 1.03 10.30 -0.72
CA HIS A 199 0.36 9.80 -1.91
C HIS A 199 -0.90 10.62 -2.16
N GLY A 200 -1.13 11.03 -3.41
CA GLY A 200 -2.35 11.71 -3.81
C GLY A 200 -3.00 10.96 -4.96
N GLU A 201 -4.31 10.79 -4.91
CA GLU A 201 -5.07 10.05 -5.92
C GLU A 201 -5.75 11.00 -6.93
N GLY A 202 -5.72 10.61 -8.21
CA GLY A 202 -6.45 11.31 -9.27
C GLY A 202 -6.02 12.77 -9.37
N THR A 203 -6.96 13.70 -9.16
CA THR A 203 -6.62 15.13 -9.22
C THR A 203 -5.75 15.62 -8.06
N ALA A 204 -5.63 14.83 -6.99
CA ALA A 204 -4.76 15.13 -5.86
C ALA A 204 -3.32 14.62 -6.07
N THR A 205 -3.05 13.84 -7.12
CA THR A 205 -1.69 13.44 -7.49
C THR A 205 -0.84 14.68 -7.78
N TRP A 206 0.45 14.64 -7.39
CA TRP A 206 1.42 15.71 -7.68
C TRP A 206 1.39 16.13 -9.16
N PRO A 207 1.63 17.41 -9.49
CA PRO A 207 2.40 17.74 -10.69
C PRO A 207 3.88 17.38 -10.53
#